data_AF-A0A3A0BKL9-F1
#
_entry.id   AF-A0A3A0BKL9-F1
#
_cell.length_a   1.000
_cell.length_b   1.000
_cell.length_c   1.000
_cell.angle_alpha   90.00
_cell.angle_beta   90.00
_cell.angle_gamma   90.00
#
_symmetry.space_group_name_H-M   'P 1'
#
loop_
_entity.id
_entity.type
_entity.pdbx_description
1 polymer ?
#
loop_
_entity_poly.entity_id
_entity_poly.type
_entity_poly.pdbx_seq_one_letter_code
_entity_poly.pdbx_strand_id
1 'polypeptide(L)'
;MPTKTRTKLIDVTTENVAAKGFFCYMSKPKTEGYQRKLNWVKARFAEGMRIKMYELPQRGFIEYIPGEYAWRAVEAKVYMFTHHL
;
A
#
# COMPACT_ATOMS: atom_id res chain seq x y z
N MET A 1 6.35 -28.54 17.56
CA MET A 1 5.61 -27.32 17.16
C MET A 1 6.44 -26.59 16.12
N PRO A 2 5.91 -26.23 14.95
CA PRO A 2 6.72 -25.51 13.97
C PRO A 2 7.02 -24.11 14.54
N THR A 3 8.30 -23.78 14.62
CA THR A 3 8.79 -22.45 15.01
C THR A 3 8.19 -21.42 14.04
N LYS A 4 7.34 -20.55 14.56
CA LYS A 4 6.71 -19.46 13.80
C LYS A 4 7.82 -18.53 13.32
N THR A 5 8.18 -18.62 12.03
CA THR A 5 9.16 -17.72 11.42
C THR A 5 8.67 -16.28 11.64
N ARG A 6 9.49 -15.43 12.28
CA ARG A 6 9.15 -14.01 12.42
C ARG A 6 9.24 -13.37 11.04
N THR A 7 8.09 -13.19 10.41
CA THR A 7 7.98 -12.45 9.16
C THR A 7 8.35 -10.98 9.38
N LYS A 8 9.24 -10.45 8.55
CA LYS A 8 9.64 -9.05 8.61
C LYS A 8 8.55 -8.16 8.02
N LEU A 9 8.14 -7.13 8.76
CA LEU A 9 7.29 -6.06 8.27
C LEU A 9 8.18 -4.96 7.67
N ILE A 10 7.85 -4.52 6.46
CA ILE A 10 8.58 -3.48 5.74
C ILE A 10 7.66 -2.30 5.42
N ASP A 11 8.25 -1.11 5.39
CA ASP A 11 7.60 0.10 4.90
C ASP A 11 7.72 0.21 3.39
N VAL A 12 6.61 0.50 2.75
CA VAL A 12 6.56 0.84 1.34
C VAL A 12 6.64 2.34 1.18
N THR A 13 7.55 2.79 0.34
CA THR A 13 7.88 4.21 0.10
C THR A 13 7.75 4.55 -1.38
N THR A 14 7.81 5.83 -1.71
CA THR A 14 7.79 6.33 -3.09
C THR A 14 8.90 5.72 -3.97
N GLU A 15 10.04 5.36 -3.38
CA GLU A 15 11.21 4.79 -4.06
C GLU A 15 11.03 3.29 -4.30
N ASN A 16 10.38 2.58 -3.38
CA ASN A 16 10.31 1.11 -3.41
C ASN A 16 8.95 0.56 -3.88
N VAL A 17 7.90 1.37 -3.94
CA VAL A 17 6.51 0.98 -4.30
C VAL A 17 6.42 0.21 -5.63
N ALA A 18 7.21 0.60 -6.63
CA ALA A 18 7.24 -0.07 -7.93
C ALA A 18 7.91 -1.46 -7.85
N ALA A 19 8.91 -1.62 -6.99
CA ALA A 19 9.67 -2.86 -6.84
C ALA A 19 8.99 -3.86 -5.90
N LYS A 20 8.28 -3.37 -4.87
CA LYS A 20 7.64 -4.21 -3.85
C LYS A 20 6.37 -4.90 -4.32
N GLY A 21 5.72 -4.39 -5.37
CA GLY A 21 4.69 -5.11 -6.12
C GLY A 21 3.56 -5.67 -5.24
N PHE A 22 2.71 -4.81 -4.69
CA PHE A 22 1.49 -5.23 -3.98
C PHE A 22 0.22 -4.99 -4.81
N PHE A 23 0.34 -4.47 -6.03
CA PHE A 23 -0.80 -4.24 -6.91
C PHE A 23 -1.34 -5.52 -7.55
N CYS A 24 -2.63 -5.54 -7.90
CA CYS A 24 -3.11 -6.42 -8.96
C CYS A 24 -2.40 -6.04 -10.29
N TYR A 25 -2.20 -7.00 -11.21
CA TYR A 25 -1.51 -6.79 -12.50
C TYR A 25 0.01 -6.50 -12.45
N MET A 26 0.74 -6.98 -11.42
CA MET A 26 2.21 -6.85 -11.38
C MET A 26 2.93 -7.38 -12.62
N SER A 27 2.36 -8.36 -13.32
CA SER A 27 2.92 -8.94 -14.53
C SER A 27 2.85 -8.01 -15.76
N LYS A 28 2.17 -6.86 -15.64
CA LYS A 28 1.95 -5.92 -16.74
C LYS A 28 2.35 -4.47 -16.40
N PRO A 29 3.60 -4.22 -15.95
CA PRO A 29 4.02 -2.89 -15.48
C PRO A 29 4.03 -1.84 -16.59
N LYS A 30 4.12 -2.25 -17.87
CA LYS A 30 4.11 -1.34 -19.02
C LYS A 30 2.71 -0.87 -19.43
N THR A 31 1.64 -1.39 -18.80
CA THR A 31 0.28 -0.98 -19.15
C THR A 31 -0.02 0.40 -18.57
N GLU A 32 -0.80 1.18 -19.31
CA GLU A 32 -1.21 2.51 -18.89
C GLU A 32 -1.94 2.50 -17.55
N GLY A 33 -2.84 1.53 -17.33
CA GLY A 33 -3.56 1.37 -16.06
C GLY A 33 -2.64 1.15 -14.87
N TYR A 34 -1.57 0.36 -15.03
CA TYR A 34 -0.56 0.17 -13.99
C TYR A 34 0.17 1.48 -13.69
N GLN A 35 0.62 2.20 -14.73
CA GLN A 35 1.35 3.46 -14.56
C GLN A 35 0.48 4.55 -13.92
N ARG A 36 -0.79 4.67 -14.32
CA ARG A 36 -1.77 5.58 -13.70
C ARG A 36 -1.96 5.26 -12.22
N LYS A 37 -2.13 3.98 -11.86
CA LYS A 37 -2.26 3.57 -10.46
C LYS A 37 -0.98 3.86 -9.67
N LEU A 38 0.18 3.52 -10.20
CA LEU A 38 1.47 3.76 -9.57
C LEU A 38 1.69 5.26 -9.29
N ASN A 39 1.44 6.11 -10.27
CA ASN A 39 1.59 7.56 -10.12
C ASN A 39 0.63 8.13 -9.09
N TRP A 40 -0.62 7.67 -9.10
CA TRP A 40 -1.60 8.10 -8.11
C TRP A 40 -1.20 7.69 -6.69
N VAL A 41 -0.80 6.43 -6.47
CA VAL A 41 -0.28 5.97 -5.17
C VAL A 41 0.94 6.78 -4.74
N LYS A 42 1.86 7.10 -5.66
CA LYS A 42 3.02 7.95 -5.37
C LYS A 42 2.62 9.33 -4.85
N ALA A 43 1.63 9.98 -5.46
CA ALA A 43 1.12 11.27 -5.01
C ALA A 43 0.50 11.19 -3.61
N ARG A 44 -0.23 10.10 -3.31
CA ARG A 44 -0.90 9.91 -2.02
C ARG A 44 0.04 9.84 -0.82
N PHE A 45 1.31 9.44 -0.99
CA PHE A 45 2.28 9.43 0.12
C PHE A 45 2.50 10.84 0.71
N ALA A 46 2.49 11.89 -0.12
CA ALA A 46 2.64 13.27 0.34
C ALA A 46 1.47 13.73 1.24
N GLU A 47 0.32 13.07 1.11
CA GLU A 47 -0.90 13.34 1.88
C GLU A 47 -0.99 12.43 3.13
N GLY A 48 0.12 11.80 3.53
CA GLY A 48 0.21 10.99 4.74
C GLY A 48 -0.22 9.53 4.58
N MET A 49 -0.40 9.04 3.34
CA MET A 49 -0.66 7.62 3.10
C MET A 49 0.54 6.77 3.55
N ARG A 50 0.24 5.65 4.21
CA ARG A 50 1.22 4.67 4.67
C ARG A 50 0.82 3.29 4.17
N ILE A 51 1.83 2.56 3.73
CA ILE A 51 1.68 1.17 3.28
C ILE A 51 2.73 0.34 4.00
N LYS A 52 2.28 -0.71 4.69
CA LYS A 52 3.14 -1.69 5.34
C LYS A 52 2.84 -3.06 4.78
N MET A 53 3.88 -3.85 4.52
CA MET A 53 3.71 -5.20 3.98
C MET A 53 4.69 -6.18 4.61
N TYR A 54 4.36 -7.46 4.51
CA TYR A 54 5.29 -8.52 4.87
C TYR A 54 6.34 -8.73 3.77
N GLU A 55 7.56 -9.05 4.18
CA GLU A 55 8.58 -9.56 3.27
C GLU A 55 8.20 -10.98 2.80
N LEU A 56 8.51 -11.28 1.53
CA LEU A 56 8.26 -12.59 0.95
C LEU A 56 9.00 -13.68 1.76
N PRO A 57 8.42 -14.90 1.89
CA PRO A 57 7.31 -15.44 1.11
C PRO A 57 5.91 -15.11 1.64
N GLN A 58 5.77 -14.51 2.82
CA GLN A 58 4.46 -14.12 3.33
C GLN A 58 3.90 -12.96 2.50
N ARG A 59 2.61 -13.07 2.14
CA ARG A 59 1.89 -12.03 1.43
C ARG A 59 0.83 -11.44 2.35
N GLY A 60 0.76 -10.12 2.36
CA GLY A 60 -0.19 -9.33 3.13
C GLY A 60 0.34 -7.91 3.25
N PHE A 61 -0.56 -6.94 3.13
CA PHE A 61 -0.23 -5.54 3.29
C PHE A 61 -1.42 -4.79 3.86
N ILE A 62 -1.17 -3.63 4.43
CA ILE A 62 -2.20 -2.70 4.88
C ILE A 62 -1.89 -1.33 4.28
N GLU A 63 -2.93 -0.68 3.77
CA GLU A 63 -2.90 0.67 3.22
C GLU A 63 -3.83 1.56 4.02
N TYR A 64 -3.29 2.63 4.60
CA TYR A 64 -4.04 3.53 5.46
C TYR A 64 -3.56 4.98 5.32
N ILE A 65 -4.47 5.93 5.53
CA ILE A 65 -4.26 7.36 5.26
C ILE A 65 -5.11 8.21 6.22
N PRO A 66 -4.79 9.50 6.49
CA PRO A 66 -5.73 10.35 7.23
C PRO A 66 -7.12 10.34 6.59
N GLY A 67 -8.16 10.23 7.42
CA GLY A 67 -9.54 10.01 6.97
C GLY A 67 -10.13 11.16 6.17
N GLU A 68 -9.59 12.37 6.31
CA GLU A 68 -9.92 13.52 5.45
C GLU A 68 -9.55 13.33 3.98
N TYR A 69 -8.64 12.39 3.69
CA TYR A 69 -8.23 12.03 2.34
C TYR A 69 -8.75 10.66 1.87
N ALA A 70 -9.74 10.09 2.57
CA ALA A 70 -10.35 8.84 2.14
C ALA A 70 -11.05 9.01 0.78
N TRP A 71 -10.79 8.09 -0.16
CA TRP A 71 -11.47 8.11 -1.46
C TRP A 71 -12.96 7.75 -1.41
N ARG A 72 -13.44 7.22 -0.27
CA ARG A 72 -14.85 6.93 -0.04
C ARG A 72 -15.48 8.13 0.65
N ALA A 73 -16.75 8.41 0.35
CA ALA A 73 -17.50 9.45 1.03
C ALA A 73 -17.76 9.03 2.48
N VAL A 74 -16.87 9.45 3.38
CA VAL A 74 -16.94 9.21 4.82
C VAL A 74 -16.43 10.44 5.56
N GLU A 75 -17.12 10.83 6.63
CA GLU A 75 -16.64 11.86 7.54
C GLU A 75 -15.78 11.19 8.63
N ALA A 76 -14.48 11.14 8.37
CA ALA A 76 -13.50 10.50 9.25
C ALA A 76 -12.35 11.45 9.61
N LYS A 77 -12.63 12.75 9.68
CA LYS A 77 -11.67 13.75 10.16
C LYS A 77 -11.19 13.33 11.55
N VAL A 78 -9.89 13.48 11.83
CA VAL A 78 -9.17 13.01 13.03
C VAL A 78 -8.91 11.50 13.16
N TYR A 79 -9.37 10.67 12.21
CA TYR A 79 -9.08 9.23 12.19
C TYR A 79 -8.11 8.84 11.07
N MET A 80 -7.52 7.65 11.17
CA MET A 80 -6.89 6.98 10.03
C MET A 80 -7.94 6.08 9.35
N PHE A 81 -7.97 6.12 8.03
CA PHE A 81 -8.84 5.29 7.20
C PHE A 81 -8.02 4.21 6.50
N THR A 82 -8.45 2.95 6.61
CA THR A 82 -7.82 1.80 5.93
C THR A 82 -8.60 1.48 4.67
N HIS A 83 -7.94 1.53 3.51
CA HIS A 83 -8.58 1.23 2.22
C HIS A 83 -8.56 -0.25 1.88
N HIS A 84 -7.44 -0.92 2.17
CA HIS A 84 -7.15 -2.30 1.79
C HIS A 84 -6.41 -3.03 2.92
N LEU A 85 -6.72 -4.33 3.04
CA LEU A 85 -6.13 -5.33 3.93
C LEU A 85 -5.77 -6.57 3.10
#